data_AF-A0A5Y1ND09-F1
#
_entry.id   AF-A0A5Y1ND09-F1
#
_cell.length_a   1.000
_cell.length_b   1.000
_cell.length_c   1.000
_cell.angle_alpha   90.00
_cell.angle_beta   90.00
_cell.angle_gamma   90.00
#
_symmetry.space_group_name_H-M   'P 1'
#
loop_
_entity.id
_entity.type
_entity.pdbx_description
1 polymer ?
#
loop_
_entity_poly.entity_id
_entity_poly.type
_entity_poly.pdbx_seq_one_letter_code
_entity_poly.pdbx_strand_id
1 'polypeptide(L)'
;MKYRYIKWDENEKCAIFFPDIDFDIWKKTQLLENDYANPTLIISSHLKDKVGILELFEYYILLICGKSMGVSRWECNNLILLDTYSIDNISSPFYLNTPKPTYISEYINVLGQLFLAGYIDFGSYCDEDRNKIDYPSNLSYYKEDKYQAWIYFRDNFFYQDKFIRDLDDPETLDEGGYSLILNDVSWDTPQYWSQYNIWIATTPKGTKYFQEILAPKFYNKYKDLEVEIDDKGNVLRWIGEINRETKNISK
;
A
#
# COMPACT_ATOMS: atom_id res chain seq x y z
N MET A 1 -2.47 -27.38 8.87
CA MET A 1 -1.03 -27.20 8.54
C MET A 1 -0.55 -25.90 9.16
N LYS A 2 0.73 -25.83 9.54
CA LYS A 2 1.32 -24.63 10.15
C LYS A 2 2.18 -23.90 9.13
N TYR A 3 2.06 -22.58 9.11
CA TYR A 3 2.79 -21.71 8.20
C TYR A 3 3.40 -20.55 8.94
N ARG A 4 4.63 -20.18 8.59
CA ARG A 4 5.25 -18.96 9.12
C ARG A 4 4.51 -17.75 8.60
N TYR A 5 4.27 -16.81 9.49
CA TYR A 5 3.63 -15.56 9.12
C TYR A 5 4.54 -14.71 8.24
N ILE A 6 5.83 -14.63 8.59
CA ILE A 6 6.85 -13.96 7.77
C ILE A 6 8.16 -14.74 7.72
N LYS A 7 8.95 -14.46 6.68
CA LYS A 7 10.35 -14.87 6.54
C LYS A 7 11.18 -13.71 6.01
N TRP A 8 12.42 -13.63 6.44
CA TRP A 8 13.36 -12.64 5.90
C TRP A 8 13.86 -13.08 4.52
N ASP A 9 13.81 -12.16 3.56
CA ASP A 9 14.43 -12.28 2.25
C ASP A 9 15.74 -11.50 2.23
N GLU A 10 16.86 -12.20 2.02
CA GLU A 10 18.19 -11.59 2.00
C GLU A 10 18.48 -10.78 0.74
N ASN A 11 17.82 -11.09 -0.38
CA ASN A 11 18.01 -10.38 -1.65
C ASN A 11 17.28 -9.04 -1.60
N GLU A 12 16.00 -9.06 -1.18
CA GLU A 12 15.14 -7.88 -1.14
C GLU A 12 15.26 -7.09 0.17
N LYS A 13 15.93 -7.67 1.18
CA LYS A 13 16.15 -7.12 2.52
C LYS A 13 14.86 -6.74 3.23
N CYS A 14 13.87 -7.61 3.15
CA CYS A 14 12.55 -7.37 3.73
C CYS A 14 11.93 -8.67 4.27
N ALA A 15 10.88 -8.53 5.08
CA ALA A 15 10.00 -9.63 5.46
C ALA A 15 8.99 -9.92 4.33
N ILE A 16 8.93 -11.18 3.89
CA ILE A 16 7.91 -11.71 2.98
C ILE A 16 6.86 -12.43 3.80
N PHE A 17 5.58 -12.19 3.49
CA PHE A 17 4.45 -12.78 4.18
C PHE A 17 4.10 -14.16 3.62
N PHE A 18 3.82 -15.10 4.52
CA PHE A 18 3.35 -16.45 4.19
C PHE A 18 4.09 -17.17 3.04
N PRO A 19 5.44 -17.13 2.99
CA PRO A 19 6.19 -17.66 1.85
C PRO A 19 6.06 -19.17 1.67
N ASP A 20 5.61 -19.88 2.72
CA ASP A 20 5.51 -21.34 2.76
C ASP A 20 4.06 -21.84 2.57
N ILE A 21 3.07 -20.95 2.36
CA ILE A 21 1.69 -21.38 2.08
C ILE A 21 1.60 -21.92 0.65
N ASP A 22 1.02 -23.12 0.51
CA ASP A 22 0.68 -23.70 -0.79
C ASP A 22 -0.37 -22.84 -1.50
N PHE A 23 -0.16 -22.56 -2.79
CA PHE A 23 -1.07 -21.80 -3.62
C PHE A 23 -2.49 -22.36 -3.67
N ASP A 24 -2.67 -23.69 -3.64
CA ASP A 24 -3.98 -24.34 -3.62
C ASP A 24 -4.71 -24.15 -2.29
N ILE A 25 -3.96 -23.94 -1.21
CA ILE A 25 -4.52 -23.60 0.11
C ILE A 25 -4.82 -22.10 0.15
N TRP A 26 -3.90 -21.27 -0.34
CA TRP A 26 -4.06 -19.82 -0.47
C TRP A 26 -5.37 -19.47 -1.18
N LYS A 27 -5.65 -20.08 -2.33
CA LYS A 27 -6.90 -19.87 -3.09
C LYS A 27 -8.18 -20.20 -2.34
N LYS A 28 -8.11 -21.11 -1.35
CA LYS A 28 -9.27 -21.52 -0.54
C LYS A 28 -9.48 -20.62 0.66
N THR A 29 -8.49 -19.84 1.04
CA THR A 29 -8.67 -18.81 2.06
C THR A 29 -9.72 -17.80 1.56
N GLN A 30 -10.49 -17.16 2.45
CA GLN A 30 -11.53 -16.17 2.10
C GLN A 30 -10.97 -14.87 1.47
N LEU A 31 -9.76 -14.91 0.91
CA LEU A 31 -8.94 -13.76 0.53
C LEU A 31 -8.66 -13.77 -0.97
N LEU A 32 -9.68 -14.14 -1.73
CA LEU A 32 -9.67 -14.13 -3.18
C LEU A 32 -9.62 -12.68 -3.67
N GLU A 33 -8.42 -12.19 -3.98
CA GLU A 33 -8.07 -11.61 -5.28
C GLU A 33 -6.54 -11.52 -5.47
N ASN A 34 -6.11 -11.51 -6.73
CA ASN A 34 -4.76 -11.81 -7.22
C ASN A 34 -3.67 -10.88 -6.66
N ASP A 35 -2.79 -11.44 -5.83
CA ASP A 35 -1.33 -11.42 -5.98
C ASP A 35 -0.70 -11.77 -4.62
N TYR A 36 0.53 -12.25 -4.63
CA TYR A 36 1.32 -12.81 -3.51
C TYR A 36 1.57 -11.85 -2.32
N ALA A 37 0.76 -10.80 -2.18
CA ALA A 37 0.99 -9.70 -1.27
C ALA A 37 -0.27 -9.23 -0.53
N ASN A 38 -1.47 -9.82 -0.65
CA ASN A 38 -2.69 -9.24 -0.03
C ASN A 38 -2.60 -9.22 1.53
N PRO A 39 -2.50 -8.03 2.19
CA PRO A 39 -2.35 -7.91 3.63
C PRO A 39 -3.64 -8.10 4.41
N THR A 40 -4.77 -8.36 3.76
CA THR A 40 -6.04 -8.53 4.47
C THR A 40 -6.00 -9.76 5.38
N LEU A 41 -5.20 -10.78 5.03
CA LEU A 41 -4.84 -11.91 5.92
C LEU A 41 -4.07 -11.47 7.17
N ILE A 42 -3.30 -10.40 7.01
CA ILE A 42 -2.34 -9.89 7.99
C ILE A 42 -3.06 -9.12 9.10
N ILE A 43 -4.16 -8.42 8.79
CA ILE A 43 -5.06 -7.73 9.76
C ILE A 43 -5.86 -8.73 10.63
N SER A 44 -5.36 -9.96 10.73
CA SER A 44 -5.77 -10.97 11.69
C SER A 44 -5.92 -10.43 13.11
N SER A 45 -6.61 -11.21 13.92
CA SER A 45 -6.88 -10.97 15.33
C SER A 45 -5.65 -10.72 16.25
N HIS A 46 -4.43 -10.69 15.70
CA HIS A 46 -3.17 -10.37 16.39
C HIS A 46 -2.65 -8.95 16.12
N LEU A 47 -3.06 -8.29 15.03
CA LEU A 47 -2.83 -6.85 14.78
C LEU A 47 -3.99 -5.98 15.30
N LYS A 48 -4.68 -6.42 16.36
CA LYS A 48 -5.92 -5.81 16.86
C LYS A 48 -5.80 -4.36 17.34
N ASP A 49 -4.58 -3.87 17.61
CA ASP A 49 -4.40 -2.48 18.00
C ASP A 49 -4.10 -1.60 16.80
N LYS A 50 -4.58 -0.35 16.88
CA LYS A 50 -4.39 0.64 15.82
C LYS A 50 -2.91 0.80 15.43
N VAL A 51 -1.99 0.67 16.38
CA VAL A 51 -0.55 0.82 16.13
C VAL A 51 -0.03 -0.28 15.20
N GLY A 52 -0.41 -1.53 15.44
CA GLY A 52 -0.04 -2.67 14.59
C GLY A 52 -0.57 -2.54 13.17
N ILE A 53 -1.81 -2.06 13.01
CA ILE A 53 -2.40 -1.78 11.69
C ILE A 53 -1.65 -0.65 10.96
N LEU A 54 -1.37 0.46 11.63
CA LEU A 54 -0.66 1.58 11.00
C LEU A 54 0.78 1.20 10.60
N GLU A 55 1.49 0.44 11.45
CA GLU A 55 2.82 -0.09 11.13
C GLU A 55 2.78 -1.07 9.94
N LEU A 56 1.71 -1.86 9.81
CA LEU A 56 1.49 -2.71 8.63
C LEU A 56 1.30 -1.86 7.37
N PHE A 57 0.45 -0.83 7.42
CA PHE A 57 0.26 0.07 6.27
C PHE A 57 1.56 0.73 5.85
N GLU A 58 2.32 1.25 6.81
CA GLU A 58 3.63 1.87 6.55
C GLU A 58 4.60 0.88 5.89
N TYR A 59 4.71 -0.32 6.46
CA TYR A 59 5.57 -1.39 5.94
C TYR A 59 5.18 -1.77 4.51
N TYR A 60 3.89 -1.97 4.28
CA TYR A 60 3.38 -2.47 3.01
C TYR A 60 3.45 -1.44 1.89
N ILE A 61 3.14 -0.17 2.18
CA ILE A 61 3.31 0.92 1.21
C ILE A 61 4.75 0.99 0.73
N LEU A 62 5.72 0.99 1.65
CA LEU A 62 7.14 1.07 1.30
C LEU A 62 7.67 -0.21 0.64
N LEU A 63 7.11 -1.38 0.99
CA LEU A 63 7.42 -2.64 0.32
C LEU A 63 7.00 -2.61 -1.15
N ILE A 64 5.73 -2.26 -1.45
CA ILE A 64 5.24 -2.23 -2.83
C ILE A 64 5.92 -1.14 -3.64
N CYS A 65 6.00 0.08 -3.10
CA CYS A 65 6.56 1.21 -3.85
C CYS A 65 8.07 1.10 -4.04
N GLY A 66 8.71 0.17 -3.34
CA GLY A 66 10.15 -0.01 -3.30
C GLY A 66 10.68 -0.87 -4.43
N LYS A 67 11.99 -0.74 -4.67
CA LYS A 67 12.73 -1.66 -5.54
C LYS A 67 12.72 -3.12 -5.08
N SER A 68 12.29 -3.39 -3.84
CA SER A 68 12.17 -4.72 -3.26
C SER A 68 11.22 -5.65 -4.03
N MET A 69 10.47 -5.11 -4.99
CA MET A 69 9.58 -5.84 -5.90
C MET A 69 10.10 -5.84 -7.35
N GLY A 70 11.37 -5.49 -7.59
CA GLY A 70 12.03 -5.52 -8.90
C GLY A 70 11.70 -4.35 -9.84
N VAL A 71 10.80 -3.44 -9.45
CA VAL A 71 10.42 -2.25 -10.25
C VAL A 71 10.51 -1.00 -9.38
N SER A 72 11.00 0.11 -9.95
CA SER A 72 11.23 1.36 -9.20
C SER A 72 10.00 2.28 -9.17
N ARG A 73 8.98 2.00 -9.98
CA ARG A 73 7.75 2.79 -10.14
C ARG A 73 6.56 1.85 -10.26
N TRP A 74 5.49 2.18 -9.57
CA TRP A 74 4.27 1.39 -9.57
C TRP A 74 3.08 2.29 -9.87
N GLU A 75 2.22 1.84 -10.78
CA GLU A 75 0.89 2.42 -10.95
C GLU A 75 0.13 2.31 -9.62
N CYS A 76 -0.72 3.30 -9.32
CA CYS A 76 -1.47 3.35 -8.08
C CYS A 76 -2.45 2.17 -7.90
N ASN A 77 -2.84 1.45 -8.97
CA ASN A 77 -3.59 0.18 -8.86
C ASN A 77 -2.86 -0.83 -7.95
N ASN A 78 -1.53 -0.82 -7.93
CA ASN A 78 -0.72 -1.69 -7.08
C ASN A 78 -0.71 -1.25 -5.62
N LEU A 79 -0.91 0.04 -5.30
CA LEU A 79 -1.13 0.51 -3.93
C LEU A 79 -2.47 0.02 -3.37
N ILE A 80 -3.47 -0.11 -4.24
CA ILE A 80 -4.86 -0.42 -3.90
C ILE A 80 -5.07 -1.92 -3.68
N LEU A 81 -4.07 -2.77 -3.97
CA LEU A 81 -4.01 -4.22 -3.69
C LEU A 81 -4.21 -4.61 -2.21
N LEU A 82 -4.31 -3.61 -1.33
CA LEU A 82 -4.69 -3.79 0.06
C LEU A 82 -6.19 -4.00 0.26
N ASP A 83 -7.03 -3.75 -0.76
CA ASP A 83 -8.49 -3.82 -0.69
C ASP A 83 -9.05 -3.13 0.56
N THR A 84 -8.36 -2.11 1.09
CA THR A 84 -8.69 -1.49 2.38
C THR A 84 -10.08 -0.87 2.36
N TYR A 85 -10.53 -0.40 1.19
CA TYR A 85 -11.90 0.02 0.95
C TYR A 85 -12.90 -1.16 1.05
N SER A 86 -12.54 -2.37 0.60
CA SER A 86 -13.32 -3.59 0.76
C SER A 86 -13.37 -4.07 2.22
N ILE A 87 -12.30 -3.84 3.00
CA ILE A 87 -12.29 -4.12 4.45
C ILE A 87 -13.35 -3.27 5.16
N ASP A 88 -13.45 -1.98 4.80
CA ASP A 88 -14.45 -1.08 5.36
C ASP A 88 -15.89 -1.42 4.87
N ASN A 89 -16.03 -1.95 3.64
CA ASN A 89 -17.30 -2.42 3.06
C ASN A 89 -17.92 -3.65 3.74
N ILE A 90 -17.19 -4.37 4.61
CA ILE A 90 -17.76 -5.42 5.48
C ILE A 90 -18.79 -4.81 6.46
N SER A 91 -18.84 -3.48 6.59
CA SER A 91 -19.78 -2.74 7.45
C SER A 91 -20.45 -1.51 6.81
N SER A 92 -21.39 -1.70 5.87
CA SER A 92 -22.40 -0.67 5.44
C SER A 92 -21.84 0.55 4.67
N PRO A 93 -22.65 1.34 3.95
CA PRO A 93 -22.21 2.06 2.75
C PRO A 93 -21.22 3.19 3.07
N PHE A 94 -20.16 3.17 2.26
CA PHE A 94 -18.99 4.02 2.28
C PHE A 94 -19.29 5.51 2.18
N TYR A 95 -18.66 6.31 3.04
CA TYR A 95 -18.43 7.74 2.81
C TYR A 95 -17.00 8.07 3.26
N LEU A 96 -16.13 8.50 2.34
CA LEU A 96 -14.76 9.00 2.65
C LEU A 96 -14.76 10.17 3.64
N ASN A 97 -15.91 10.83 3.80
CA ASN A 97 -16.16 11.91 4.75
C ASN A 97 -16.95 11.47 5.99
N THR A 98 -16.86 10.20 6.40
CA THR A 98 -17.43 9.80 7.68
C THR A 98 -16.61 10.42 8.84
N PRO A 99 -17.26 10.90 9.90
CA PRO A 99 -16.57 11.40 11.09
C PRO A 99 -15.90 10.30 11.92
N LYS A 100 -16.01 9.03 11.50
CA LYS A 100 -15.36 7.88 12.13
C LYS A 100 -14.19 7.44 11.24
N PRO A 101 -12.96 7.32 11.77
CA PRO A 101 -11.83 6.84 11.00
C PRO A 101 -12.09 5.42 10.51
N THR A 102 -11.93 5.23 9.20
CA THR A 102 -11.98 3.96 8.48
C THR A 102 -10.57 3.47 8.17
N TYR A 103 -10.37 2.19 7.85
CA TYR A 103 -9.05 1.68 7.47
C TYR A 103 -8.49 2.41 6.25
N ILE A 104 -9.32 2.74 5.27
CA ILE A 104 -8.91 3.54 4.10
C ILE A 104 -8.44 4.95 4.50
N SER A 105 -9.12 5.60 5.45
CA SER A 105 -8.74 6.95 5.89
C SER A 105 -7.39 6.96 6.61
N GLU A 106 -7.13 5.93 7.41
CA GLU A 106 -5.84 5.73 8.08
C GLU A 106 -4.74 5.37 7.07
N TYR A 107 -5.06 4.57 6.06
CA TYR A 107 -4.15 4.24 4.96
C TYR A 107 -3.74 5.49 4.16
N ILE A 108 -4.70 6.32 3.74
CA ILE A 108 -4.45 7.60 3.05
C ILE A 108 -3.61 8.53 3.94
N ASN A 109 -3.87 8.54 5.25
CA ASN A 109 -3.09 9.34 6.20
C ASN A 109 -1.63 8.86 6.30
N VAL A 110 -1.38 7.56 6.41
CA VAL A 110 -0.01 7.01 6.39
C VAL A 110 0.70 7.33 5.08
N LEU A 111 0.01 7.16 3.94
CA LEU A 111 0.54 7.50 2.62
C LEU A 111 0.95 8.99 2.55
N GLY A 112 0.08 9.88 3.02
CA GLY A 112 0.37 11.31 3.11
C GLY A 112 1.57 11.62 4.00
N GLN A 113 1.69 10.98 5.16
CA GLN A 113 2.83 11.17 6.06
C GLN A 113 4.14 10.71 5.41
N LEU A 114 4.15 9.58 4.71
CA LEU A 114 5.32 9.10 3.96
C LEU A 114 5.73 10.08 2.86
N PHE A 115 4.76 10.65 2.13
CA PHE A 115 5.02 11.65 1.10
C PHE A 115 5.58 12.96 1.69
N LEU A 116 4.94 13.49 2.73
CA LEU A 116 5.37 14.73 3.40
C LEU A 116 6.75 14.58 4.05
N ALA A 117 7.07 13.40 4.58
CA ALA A 117 8.41 13.07 5.08
C ALA A 117 9.45 12.89 3.96
N GLY A 118 9.01 12.82 2.70
CA GLY A 118 9.86 12.62 1.52
C GLY A 118 10.38 11.20 1.37
N TYR A 119 9.68 10.20 1.91
CA TYR A 119 10.00 8.78 1.73
C TYR A 119 9.45 8.22 0.42
N ILE A 120 8.34 8.76 -0.07
CA ILE A 120 7.75 8.44 -1.36
C ILE A 120 7.52 9.73 -2.17
N ASP A 121 7.33 9.57 -3.47
CA ASP A 121 6.87 10.63 -4.36
C ASP A 121 5.91 10.06 -5.41
N PHE A 122 5.11 10.94 -6.01
CA PHE A 122 4.15 10.60 -7.06
C PHE A 122 4.54 11.28 -8.37
N GLY A 123 4.20 10.66 -9.48
CA GLY A 123 4.33 11.25 -10.81
C GLY A 123 3.10 10.97 -11.68
N SER A 124 2.84 11.90 -12.60
CA SER A 124 1.76 11.81 -13.59
C SER A 124 2.28 11.53 -15.00
N TYR A 125 3.60 11.63 -15.20
CA TYR A 125 4.30 11.46 -16.47
C TYR A 125 5.62 10.73 -16.21
N CYS A 126 6.09 9.93 -17.18
CA CYS A 126 7.41 9.33 -17.12
C CYS A 126 8.05 9.21 -18.51
N ASP A 127 9.38 9.20 -18.56
CA ASP A 127 10.13 8.83 -19.76
C ASP A 127 10.34 7.30 -19.82
N GLU A 128 10.98 6.84 -20.90
CA GLU A 128 11.23 5.41 -21.14
C GLU A 128 12.12 4.74 -20.07
N ASP A 129 12.88 5.51 -19.29
CA ASP A 129 13.73 4.96 -18.23
C ASP A 129 12.89 4.56 -17.01
N ARG A 130 12.56 3.28 -16.92
CA ARG A 130 11.78 2.68 -15.82
C ARG A 130 12.42 2.76 -14.44
N ASN A 131 13.71 3.11 -14.34
CA ASN A 131 14.43 3.20 -13.09
C ASN A 131 14.57 4.62 -12.55
N LYS A 132 14.30 5.62 -13.39
CA LYS A 132 14.28 7.01 -12.97
C LYS A 132 12.96 7.31 -12.27
N ILE A 133 13.08 7.95 -11.10
CA ILE A 133 11.97 8.23 -10.17
C ILE A 133 11.89 9.70 -9.74
N ASP A 134 12.91 10.49 -10.04
CA ASP A 134 12.98 11.91 -9.71
C ASP A 134 12.83 12.72 -11.00
N TYR A 135 11.70 13.40 -11.12
CA TYR A 135 11.38 14.25 -12.25
C TYR A 135 10.96 15.63 -11.75
N PRO A 136 11.28 16.71 -12.49
CA PRO A 136 10.73 18.03 -12.20
C PRO A 136 9.20 18.08 -12.22
N SER A 137 8.56 17.11 -12.89
CA SER A 137 7.11 16.92 -12.93
C SER A 137 6.57 16.09 -11.77
N ASN A 138 7.38 15.66 -10.80
CA ASN A 138 6.86 14.95 -9.63
C ASN A 138 5.94 15.85 -8.79
N LEU A 139 5.00 15.23 -8.08
CA LEU A 139 4.03 15.93 -7.24
C LEU A 139 4.74 16.81 -6.20
N SER A 140 5.86 16.33 -5.65
CA SER A 140 6.61 17.05 -4.63
C SER A 140 7.19 18.40 -5.07
N TYR A 141 7.20 18.69 -6.38
CA TYR A 141 7.64 19.96 -6.96
C TYR A 141 6.48 20.79 -7.58
N TYR A 142 5.24 20.30 -7.55
CA TYR A 142 4.14 20.87 -8.33
C TYR A 142 3.51 22.14 -7.72
N LYS A 143 3.40 22.23 -6.39
CA LYS A 143 2.85 23.40 -5.67
C LYS A 143 3.95 24.17 -4.94
N GLU A 144 3.59 25.27 -4.28
CA GLU A 144 4.55 26.12 -3.54
C GLU A 144 5.29 25.33 -2.47
N ASP A 145 4.64 24.33 -1.88
CA ASP A 145 5.24 23.37 -0.96
C ASP A 145 4.59 21.98 -1.07
N LYS A 146 5.25 20.97 -0.50
CA LYS A 146 4.78 19.58 -0.49
C LYS A 146 3.44 19.41 0.23
N TYR A 147 3.15 20.23 1.23
CA TYR A 147 1.90 20.13 1.96
C TYR A 147 0.70 20.57 1.11
N GLN A 148 0.83 21.67 0.36
CA GLN A 148 -0.17 22.08 -0.63
C GLN A 148 -0.30 21.07 -1.78
N ALA A 149 0.82 20.51 -2.25
CA ALA A 149 0.79 19.47 -3.27
C ALA A 149 0.03 18.22 -2.80
N TRP A 150 0.26 17.79 -1.54
CA TRP A 150 -0.46 16.67 -0.94
C TRP A 150 -1.96 16.96 -0.81
N ILE A 151 -2.35 18.12 -0.29
CA ILE A 151 -3.77 18.50 -0.17
C ILE A 151 -4.44 18.45 -1.55
N TYR A 152 -3.83 19.08 -2.55
CA TYR A 152 -4.36 19.10 -3.91
C TYR A 152 -4.53 17.70 -4.48
N PHE A 153 -3.51 16.85 -4.37
CA PHE A 153 -3.58 15.48 -4.86
C PHE A 153 -4.63 14.66 -4.11
N ARG A 154 -4.62 14.69 -2.77
CA ARG A 154 -5.57 13.94 -1.94
C ARG A 154 -7.02 14.29 -2.26
N ASP A 155 -7.30 15.58 -2.37
CA ASP A 155 -8.67 16.08 -2.56
C ASP A 155 -9.21 15.80 -3.95
N ASN A 156 -8.34 15.72 -4.97
CA ASN A 156 -8.71 15.45 -6.35
C ASN A 156 -8.59 13.97 -6.77
N PHE A 157 -7.76 13.18 -6.09
CA PHE A 157 -7.53 11.77 -6.40
C PHE A 157 -8.33 10.85 -5.49
N PHE A 158 -8.05 10.88 -4.18
CA PHE A 158 -8.71 9.99 -3.22
C PHE A 158 -10.14 10.42 -2.93
N TYR A 159 -10.39 11.70 -2.63
CA TYR A 159 -11.74 12.16 -2.26
C TYR A 159 -12.70 12.34 -3.44
N GLN A 160 -12.22 12.19 -4.67
CA GLN A 160 -13.05 12.10 -5.87
C GLN A 160 -13.10 10.68 -6.43
N ASP A 161 -12.67 9.67 -5.66
CA ASP A 161 -12.72 8.26 -6.02
C ASP A 161 -11.98 7.90 -7.33
N LYS A 162 -11.00 8.72 -7.74
CA LYS A 162 -10.22 8.47 -8.98
C LYS A 162 -9.39 7.21 -8.90
N PHE A 163 -9.05 6.79 -7.69
CA PHE A 163 -8.31 5.56 -7.44
C PHE A 163 -9.12 4.29 -7.74
N ILE A 164 -10.45 4.32 -7.69
CA ILE A 164 -11.31 3.17 -8.06
C ILE A 164 -12.01 3.36 -9.41
N ARG A 165 -11.53 4.30 -10.22
CA ARG A 165 -12.14 4.63 -11.50
C ARG A 165 -11.94 3.51 -12.53
N ASP A 166 -13.04 3.12 -13.15
CA ASP A 166 -13.06 2.17 -14.26
C ASP A 166 -12.56 2.81 -15.57
N LEU A 167 -11.99 1.99 -16.44
CA LEU A 167 -11.44 2.46 -17.73
C LEU A 167 -12.52 3.02 -18.67
N ASP A 168 -13.77 2.60 -18.52
CA ASP A 168 -14.91 3.03 -19.32
C ASP A 168 -15.77 4.11 -18.63
N ASP A 169 -15.24 4.77 -17.59
CA ASP A 169 -15.89 5.92 -16.94
C ASP A 169 -16.28 6.98 -18.00
N PRO A 170 -17.60 7.24 -18.19
CA PRO A 170 -18.09 8.18 -19.20
C PRO A 170 -17.51 9.60 -19.08
N GLU A 171 -17.10 10.03 -17.89
CA GLU A 171 -16.49 11.35 -17.67
C GLU A 171 -15.09 11.49 -18.29
N THR A 172 -14.51 10.38 -18.73
CA THR A 172 -13.16 10.32 -19.28
C THR A 172 -13.12 9.95 -20.76
N LEU A 173 -14.29 9.77 -21.37
CA LEU A 173 -14.40 9.47 -22.79
C LEU A 173 -14.32 10.76 -23.62
N ASP A 174 -13.59 10.71 -24.73
CA ASP A 174 -13.68 11.73 -25.76
C ASP A 174 -14.99 11.62 -26.57
N GLU A 175 -15.20 12.54 -27.53
CA GLU A 175 -16.38 12.52 -28.41
C GLU A 175 -16.51 11.24 -29.24
N GLY A 176 -15.42 10.48 -29.42
CA GLY A 176 -15.37 9.20 -30.12
C GLY A 176 -15.55 7.98 -29.22
N GLY A 177 -15.72 8.17 -27.91
CA GLY A 177 -15.81 7.08 -26.93
C GLY A 177 -14.48 6.46 -26.52
N TYR A 178 -13.35 7.12 -26.81
CA TYR A 178 -12.03 6.67 -26.38
C TYR A 178 -11.73 7.14 -24.95
N SER A 179 -11.30 6.20 -24.10
CA SER A 179 -10.89 6.52 -22.73
C SER A 179 -9.59 7.30 -22.72
N LEU A 180 -9.63 8.51 -22.16
CA LEU A 180 -8.47 9.38 -21.97
C LEU A 180 -7.65 8.99 -20.74
N ILE A 181 -8.08 7.98 -19.98
CA ILE A 181 -7.40 7.49 -18.78
C ILE A 181 -6.03 6.87 -19.11
N LEU A 182 -5.88 6.25 -20.28
CA LEU A 182 -4.64 5.58 -20.67
C LEU A 182 -3.61 6.53 -21.31
N ASN A 183 -3.93 7.82 -21.42
CA ASN A 183 -3.03 8.83 -21.96
C ASN A 183 -2.15 9.45 -20.86
N ASP A 184 -1.10 10.14 -21.28
CA ASP A 184 -0.30 10.98 -20.39
C ASP A 184 -1.19 12.03 -19.71
N VAL A 185 -1.08 12.14 -18.38
CA VAL A 185 -1.80 13.12 -17.57
C VAL A 185 -0.84 14.09 -16.89
N SER A 186 -1.32 15.28 -16.56
CA SER A 186 -0.57 16.23 -15.76
C SER A 186 -1.29 16.52 -14.45
N TRP A 187 -0.60 17.20 -13.54
CA TRP A 187 -1.22 17.68 -12.32
C TRP A 187 -2.32 18.73 -12.56
N ASP A 188 -2.41 19.29 -13.77
CA ASP A 188 -3.44 20.28 -14.16
C ASP A 188 -4.68 19.63 -14.78
N THR A 189 -4.69 18.30 -14.97
CA THR A 189 -5.83 17.58 -15.57
C THR A 189 -6.40 16.48 -14.64
N PRO A 190 -6.83 16.83 -13.41
CA PRO A 190 -7.34 15.86 -12.43
C PRO A 190 -8.57 15.08 -12.89
N GLN A 191 -9.34 15.62 -13.83
CA GLN A 191 -10.49 14.96 -14.42
C GLN A 191 -10.16 13.64 -15.13
N TYR A 192 -8.91 13.45 -15.58
CA TYR A 192 -8.46 12.24 -16.28
C TYR A 192 -7.64 11.29 -15.41
N TRP A 193 -7.35 11.64 -14.15
CA TRP A 193 -6.56 10.77 -13.29
C TRP A 193 -7.28 9.46 -12.99
N SER A 194 -6.48 8.41 -12.81
CA SER A 194 -6.92 7.09 -12.37
C SER A 194 -5.80 6.33 -11.66
N GLN A 195 -6.13 5.14 -11.16
CA GLN A 195 -5.15 4.18 -10.65
C GLN A 195 -4.11 3.70 -11.68
N TYR A 196 -4.35 3.90 -12.98
CA TYR A 196 -3.49 3.40 -14.06
C TYR A 196 -2.50 4.45 -14.59
N ASN A 197 -2.73 5.74 -14.35
CA ASN A 197 -1.91 6.81 -14.94
C ASN A 197 -1.18 7.69 -13.92
N ILE A 198 -1.45 7.50 -12.63
CA ILE A 198 -0.63 8.03 -11.55
C ILE A 198 0.29 6.92 -11.06
N TRP A 199 1.58 7.21 -10.96
CA TRP A 199 2.57 6.31 -10.39
C TRP A 199 3.13 6.82 -9.07
N ILE A 200 3.61 5.90 -8.25
CA ILE A 200 4.31 6.12 -6.98
C ILE A 200 5.68 5.43 -7.01
N ALA A 201 6.65 6.00 -6.29
CA ALA A 201 7.95 5.39 -6.06
C ALA A 201 8.51 5.74 -4.67
N THR A 202 9.29 4.84 -4.06
CA THR A 202 10.13 5.21 -2.91
C THR A 202 11.30 6.10 -3.36
N THR A 203 11.54 7.17 -2.62
CA THR A 203 12.75 8.01 -2.80
C THR A 203 13.99 7.30 -2.22
N PRO A 204 15.22 7.76 -2.51
CA PRO A 204 16.42 7.23 -1.84
C PRO A 204 16.35 7.33 -0.31
N LYS A 205 15.70 8.37 0.21
CA LYS A 205 15.45 8.53 1.65
C LYS A 205 14.49 7.46 2.16
N GLY A 206 13.42 7.17 1.42
CA GLY A 206 12.46 6.11 1.75
C GLY A 206 13.08 4.72 1.70
N THR A 207 13.85 4.40 0.67
CA THR A 207 14.57 3.13 0.56
C THR A 207 15.49 2.91 1.76
N LYS A 208 16.28 3.94 2.13
CA LYS A 208 17.16 3.87 3.30
C LYS A 208 16.38 3.62 4.59
N TYR A 209 15.31 4.38 4.81
CA TYR A 209 14.43 4.20 5.97
C TYR A 209 13.83 2.78 6.03
N PHE A 210 13.34 2.28 4.89
CA PHE A 210 12.75 0.95 4.79
C PHE A 210 13.76 -0.14 5.15
N GLN A 211 14.93 -0.14 4.49
CA GLN A 211 15.92 -1.21 4.63
C GLN A 211 16.66 -1.19 5.96
N GLU A 212 16.99 -0.01 6.49
CA GLU A 212 17.81 0.10 7.70
C GLU A 212 16.98 0.12 8.99
N ILE A 213 15.71 0.53 8.92
CA ILE A 213 14.88 0.77 10.11
C ILE A 213 13.60 -0.05 10.07
N LEU A 214 12.71 0.23 9.11
CA LEU A 214 11.36 -0.31 9.17
C LEU A 214 11.32 -1.83 8.98
N ALA A 215 11.99 -2.36 7.96
CA ALA A 215 11.94 -3.78 7.64
C ALA A 215 12.61 -4.68 8.69
N PRO A 216 13.82 -4.37 9.19
CA PRO A 216 14.42 -5.14 10.30
C PRO A 216 13.56 -5.11 11.57
N LYS A 217 12.99 -3.94 11.91
CA LYS A 217 12.11 -3.79 13.08
C LYS A 217 10.85 -4.64 12.91
N PHE A 218 10.19 -4.53 11.77
CA PHE A 218 8.98 -5.29 11.45
C PHE A 218 9.25 -6.79 11.50
N TYR A 219 10.34 -7.26 10.87
CA TYR A 219 10.73 -8.66 10.91
C TYR A 219 10.94 -9.15 12.35
N ASN A 220 11.75 -8.45 13.14
CA ASN A 220 12.01 -8.85 14.53
C ASN A 220 10.74 -8.90 15.39
N LYS A 221 9.79 -8.01 15.13
CA LYS A 221 8.50 -7.97 15.83
C LYS A 221 7.65 -9.21 15.59
N TYR A 222 7.65 -9.77 14.37
CA TYR A 222 6.71 -10.81 13.95
C TYR A 222 7.33 -12.15 13.52
N LYS A 223 8.66 -12.30 13.50
CA LYS A 223 9.37 -13.49 12.99
C LYS A 223 9.00 -14.81 13.68
N ASP A 224 8.51 -14.75 14.92
CA ASP A 224 8.17 -15.92 15.74
C ASP A 224 6.69 -16.29 15.63
N LEU A 225 5.91 -15.59 14.79
CA LEU A 225 4.51 -15.88 14.54
C LEU A 225 4.32 -16.96 13.47
N GLU A 226 3.41 -17.88 13.75
CA GLU A 226 2.90 -18.87 12.81
C GLU A 226 1.37 -18.87 12.82
N VAL A 227 0.77 -19.33 11.73
CA VAL A 227 -0.67 -19.54 11.60
C VAL A 227 -0.96 -21.02 11.32
N GLU A 228 -1.98 -21.56 11.97
CA GLU A 228 -2.50 -22.89 11.69
C GLU A 228 -3.75 -22.77 10.80
N ILE A 229 -3.70 -23.36 9.61
CA ILE A 229 -4.76 -23.31 8.59
C ILE A 229 -5.24 -24.74 8.28
N ASP A 230 -6.55 -24.96 8.15
CA ASP A 230 -7.11 -26.25 7.74
C ASP A 230 -7.01 -26.50 6.21
N ASP A 231 -7.43 -27.68 5.75
CA ASP A 231 -7.43 -28.08 4.34
C ASP A 231 -8.45 -27.31 3.47
N LYS A 232 -9.33 -26.53 4.11
CA LYS A 232 -10.33 -25.65 3.51
C LYS A 232 -9.91 -24.18 3.50
N GLY A 233 -8.72 -23.85 4.00
CA GLY A 233 -8.20 -22.47 4.02
C GLY A 233 -8.68 -21.64 5.22
N ASN A 234 -9.30 -22.24 6.23
CA ASN A 234 -9.72 -21.51 7.43
C ASN A 234 -8.56 -21.36 8.42
N VAL A 235 -8.39 -20.15 8.95
CA VAL A 235 -7.46 -19.89 10.07
C VAL A 235 -8.03 -20.49 11.35
N LEU A 236 -7.36 -21.50 11.89
CA LEU A 236 -7.76 -22.18 13.13
C LEU A 236 -7.25 -21.43 14.36
N ARG A 237 -5.98 -21.03 14.35
CA ARG A 237 -5.34 -20.24 15.41
C ARG A 237 -4.00 -19.69 14.96
N TRP A 238 -3.50 -18.73 15.73
CA TRP A 238 -2.13 -18.25 15.66
C TRP A 238 -1.30 -18.86 16.78
N ILE A 239 0.00 -19.00 16.52
CA ILE A 239 0.98 -19.62 17.40
C ILE A 239 2.18 -18.68 17.48
N GLY A 240 2.79 -18.55 18.66
CA GLY A 240 3.94 -17.67 18.89
C GLY A 240 3.57 -16.34 19.54
N GLU A 241 4.56 -15.46 19.67
CA GLU A 241 4.43 -14.16 20.34
C GLU A 241 4.84 -13.01 19.42
N ILE A 242 4.22 -11.85 19.61
CA ILE A 242 4.68 -10.59 19.02
C ILE A 242 5.77 -10.04 19.93
N ASN A 243 6.98 -9.90 19.40
CA ASN A 243 8.11 -9.32 20.12
C ASN A 243 7.89 -7.82 20.26
N ARG A 244 7.30 -7.41 21.38
CA ARG A 244 7.18 -6.00 21.76
C ARG A 244 8.50 -5.59 22.36
N GLU A 245 9.20 -4.62 21.74
CA GLU A 245 10.37 -4.01 22.37
C GLU A 245 9.97 -3.53 23.77
N THR A 246 10.49 -4.21 24.78
CA THR A 246 10.41 -3.72 26.15
C THR A 246 11.35 -2.53 26.20
N LYS A 247 10.79 -1.32 26.18
CA LYS A 247 11.52 -0.14 26.63
C LYS A 247 11.93 -0.41 28.07
N ASN A 248 13.15 -0.89 28.26
CA ASN A 248 13.83 -0.82 29.54
C ASN A 248 13.99 0.66 29.85
N ILE A 249 12.97 1.25 30.48
CA ILE A 249 13.10 2.53 31.16
C ILE A 249 14.00 2.22 32.35
N SER A 250 15.31 2.39 32.14
CA SER A 250 16.26 2.52 33.23
C SER A 250 15.77 3.65 34.13
N LYS A 251 15.30 3.29 35.33
CA LYS A 251 15.02 4.22 36.41
C LYS A 251 16.29 4.91 36.87
#